data_AF-A0A0Q4DKL4-F1
#
_entry.id   AF-A0A0Q4DKL4-F1
#
_cell.length_a   1.000
_cell.length_b   1.000
_cell.length_c   1.000
_cell.angle_alpha   90.00
_cell.angle_beta   90.00
_cell.angle_gamma   90.00
#
_symmetry.space_group_name_H-M   'P 1'
#
loop_
_entity.id
_entity.type
_entity.pdbx_description
1 polymer ?
#
loop_
_entity_poly.entity_id
_entity_poly.type
_entity_poly.pdbx_seq_one_letter_code
_entity_poly.pdbx_strand_id
1 'polypeptide(L)'
;MIDEAPGMVADPARIDAWIEVARPGDRFVYASRQFLPAGCRAGKHMRQLADRGLVTLSQKRSALDASFFNYTAHRTAAPTALTRPVRATLALAPVDLTLDEAATTDALLPVLTRFAHHGRPCPTDRQLAVRSGLTVEQVRDALVSMTAAHLIRVQKVAAPTQRRIIIVATGHITGIAA
;
A
#
# COMPACT_ATOMS: atom_id res chain seq x y z
N MET A 1 -14.39 22.11 22.69
CA MET A 1 -13.04 21.78 23.20
C MET A 1 -13.20 20.47 23.96
N ILE A 2 -12.58 19.37 23.49
CA ILE A 2 -12.67 18.09 24.22
C ILE A 2 -11.62 18.16 25.33
N ASP A 3 -12.07 18.17 26.57
CA ASP A 3 -11.21 18.05 27.74
C ASP A 3 -11.14 16.58 28.13
N GLU A 4 -9.93 16.10 28.39
CA GLU A 4 -9.72 14.76 28.92
C GLU A 4 -9.91 14.74 30.43
N ALA A 5 -10.24 13.56 30.95
CA ALA A 5 -10.48 13.35 32.38
C ALA A 5 -9.28 13.86 33.23
N PRO A 6 -9.54 14.55 34.35
CA PRO A 6 -8.49 15.08 35.21
C PRO A 6 -7.63 13.96 35.79
N GLY A 7 -6.32 14.22 35.91
CA GLY A 7 -5.33 13.27 36.46
C GLY A 7 -4.71 12.32 35.42
N MET A 8 -5.14 12.37 34.17
CA MET A 8 -4.65 11.48 33.12
C MET A 8 -3.19 11.81 32.72
N VAL A 9 -2.40 10.76 32.47
CA VAL A 9 -1.08 10.82 31.83
C VAL A 9 -0.97 9.67 30.85
N ALA A 10 -0.68 9.96 29.59
CA ALA A 10 -0.46 8.96 28.57
C ALA A 10 0.87 8.23 28.82
N ASP A 11 0.86 6.91 28.62
CA ASP A 11 2.09 6.12 28.55
C ASP A 11 2.91 6.52 27.30
N PRO A 12 4.26 6.57 27.36
CA PRO A 12 5.11 6.73 26.18
C PRO A 12 4.72 5.85 24.98
N ALA A 13 4.35 4.58 25.20
CA ALA A 13 3.92 3.70 24.11
C ALA A 13 2.67 4.21 23.38
N ARG A 14 1.74 4.84 24.10
CA ARG A 14 0.54 5.46 23.51
C ARG A 14 0.88 6.73 22.74
N ILE A 15 1.90 7.46 23.17
CA ILE A 15 2.42 8.63 22.46
C ILE A 15 3.05 8.21 21.13
N ASP A 16 3.85 7.15 21.13
CA ASP A 16 4.47 6.61 19.91
C ASP A 16 3.41 6.11 18.93
N ALA A 17 2.44 5.32 19.41
CA ALA A 17 1.34 4.83 18.58
C ALA A 17 0.52 5.98 17.97
N TRP A 18 0.31 7.08 18.72
CA TRP A 18 -0.34 8.27 18.18
C TRP A 18 0.51 8.94 17.09
N ILE A 19 1.81 9.12 17.30
CA ILE A 19 2.71 9.72 16.30
C ILE A 19 2.72 8.94 14.98
N GLU A 20 2.61 7.61 15.03
CA GLU A 20 2.59 6.76 13.85
C GLU A 20 1.37 6.99 12.95
N VAL A 21 0.20 7.23 13.55
CA VAL A 21 -1.07 7.36 12.80
C VAL A 21 -1.52 8.81 12.60
N ALA A 22 -0.97 9.75 13.39
CA ALA A 22 -1.37 11.15 13.38
C ALA A 22 -0.97 11.87 12.09
N ARG A 23 -1.92 12.62 11.54
CA ARG A 23 -1.71 13.50 10.40
C ARG A 23 -1.17 14.87 10.87
N PRO A 24 -0.46 15.61 10.00
CA PRO A 24 -0.10 17.00 10.30
C PRO A 24 -1.32 17.82 10.71
N GLY A 25 -1.23 18.53 11.84
CA GLY A 25 -2.33 19.29 12.43
C GLY A 25 -3.14 18.55 13.51
N ASP A 26 -3.01 17.23 13.62
CA ASP A 26 -3.71 16.47 14.65
C ASP A 26 -3.23 16.87 16.05
N ARG A 27 -4.17 16.80 17.00
CA ARG A 27 -3.98 17.21 18.39
C ARG A 27 -4.09 16.01 19.32
N PHE A 28 -3.19 15.92 20.29
CA PHE A 28 -3.22 14.90 21.33
C PHE A 28 -2.97 15.48 22.72
N VAL A 29 -3.88 15.23 23.66
CA VAL A 29 -3.72 15.63 25.06
C VAL A 29 -3.03 14.49 25.79
N TYR A 30 -1.75 14.65 26.11
CA TYR A 30 -0.97 13.58 26.73
C TYR A 30 -1.01 13.62 28.26
N ALA A 31 -1.45 14.73 28.85
CA ALA A 31 -1.68 14.82 30.28
C ALA A 31 -2.72 15.89 30.62
N SER A 32 -3.51 15.65 31.66
CA SER A 32 -4.45 16.62 32.25
C SER A 32 -4.17 16.73 33.75
N ARG A 33 -3.33 17.69 34.17
CA ARG A 33 -2.82 17.81 35.55
C ARG A 33 -2.58 19.27 35.96
N GLN A 34 -2.62 19.57 37.25
CA GLN A 34 -2.19 20.88 37.77
C GLN A 34 -0.71 21.16 37.48
N PHE A 35 0.16 20.17 37.64
CA PHE A 35 1.59 20.28 37.34
C PHE A 35 2.14 18.97 36.77
N LEU A 36 3.12 19.07 35.87
CA LEU A 36 3.83 17.92 35.31
C LEU A 36 5.18 17.75 36.03
N PRO A 37 5.34 16.79 36.96
CA PRO A 37 6.64 16.50 37.58
C PRO A 37 7.78 16.38 36.58
N ALA A 38 8.94 16.95 36.93
CA ALA A 38 10.11 17.06 36.05
C ALA A 38 10.58 15.70 35.49
N GLY A 39 10.47 14.63 36.29
CA GLY A 39 10.82 13.25 35.93
C GLY A 39 9.72 12.45 35.20
N CYS A 40 8.60 13.07 34.83
CA CYS A 40 7.51 12.37 34.16
C CYS A 40 7.98 11.84 32.79
N ARG A 41 7.91 10.51 32.61
CA ARG A 41 8.33 9.81 31.39
C ARG A 41 7.64 10.36 30.14
N ALA A 42 6.33 10.58 30.21
CA ALA A 42 5.53 11.17 29.13
C ALA A 42 6.01 12.59 28.76
N GLY A 43 6.28 13.43 29.76
CA GLY A 43 6.79 14.78 29.55
C GLY A 43 8.18 14.82 28.93
N LYS A 44 9.07 13.93 29.38
CA LYS A 44 10.41 13.79 28.79
C LYS A 44 10.33 13.33 27.34
N HIS A 45 9.47 12.35 27.06
CA HIS A 45 9.26 11.81 25.71
C HIS A 45 8.71 12.86 24.74
N MET A 46 7.66 13.60 25.15
CA MET A 46 7.10 14.69 24.35
C MET A 46 8.10 15.80 24.06
N ARG A 47 8.97 16.14 25.03
CA ARG A 47 10.06 17.10 24.81
C ARG A 47 11.05 16.60 23.76
N GLN A 48 11.47 15.33 23.84
CA GLN A 48 12.34 14.74 22.82
C GLN A 48 11.73 14.75 21.42
N LEU A 49 10.42 14.51 21.30
CA LEU A 49 9.69 14.61 20.02
C LEU A 49 9.61 16.05 19.51
N ALA A 50 9.46 17.02 20.40
CA ALA A 50 9.47 18.45 20.06
C ALA A 50 10.86 18.93 19.62
N ASP A 51 11.92 18.48 20.29
CA ASP A 51 13.32 18.79 19.94
C ASP A 51 13.66 18.26 18.54
N ARG A 52 13.05 17.13 18.13
CA ARG A 52 13.14 16.58 16.77
C ARG A 52 12.25 17.28 15.75
N GLY A 53 11.50 18.30 16.17
CA GLY A 53 10.58 19.05 15.32
C GLY A 53 9.32 18.29 14.91
N LEU A 54 9.01 17.14 15.52
CA LEU A 54 7.89 16.28 15.14
C LEU A 54 6.56 16.75 15.73
N VAL A 55 6.61 17.44 16.87
CA VAL A 55 5.44 18.00 17.53
C VAL A 55 5.72 19.39 18.06
N THR A 56 4.69 20.21 18.14
CA THR A 56 4.71 21.45 18.93
C THR A 56 3.88 21.25 20.18
N LEU A 57 4.47 21.53 21.34
CA LEU A 57 3.80 21.40 22.62
C LEU A 57 3.10 22.71 22.99
N SER A 58 1.89 22.59 23.51
CA SER A 58 1.16 23.71 24.09
C SER A 58 0.50 23.29 25.40
N GLN A 59 0.29 24.26 26.28
CA GLN A 59 -0.39 24.07 27.54
C GLN A 59 -1.58 25.03 27.56
N LYS A 60 -2.77 24.49 27.84
CA LYS A 60 -4.00 25.28 28.02
C LYS A 60 -4.66 24.89 29.32
N ARG A 61 -5.35 25.82 29.98
CA ARG A 61 -6.19 25.47 31.13
C ARG A 61 -7.33 24.57 30.66
N SER A 62 -7.69 23.59 31.48
CA SER A 62 -8.88 22.77 31.25
C SER A 62 -10.13 23.64 31.40
N ALA A 63 -11.13 23.43 30.55
CA ALA A 63 -12.43 24.10 30.68
C ALA A 63 -13.33 23.41 31.72
N LEU A 64 -13.05 22.14 32.05
CA LEU A 64 -13.74 21.40 33.13
C LEU A 64 -13.27 21.81 34.53
N ASP A 65 -11.97 22.08 34.70
CA ASP A 65 -11.40 22.56 35.97
C ASP A 65 -10.23 23.51 35.70
N ALA A 66 -10.42 24.79 36.04
CA ALA A 66 -9.43 25.83 35.82
C ALA A 66 -8.12 25.62 36.62
N SER A 67 -8.13 24.75 37.62
CA SER A 67 -6.95 24.36 38.41
C SER A 67 -6.04 23.38 37.67
N PHE A 68 -6.55 22.73 36.61
CA PHE A 68 -5.83 21.77 35.81
C PHE A 68 -5.39 22.35 34.47
N PHE A 69 -4.27 21.85 33.97
CA PHE A 69 -3.79 22.14 32.63
C PHE A 69 -3.84 20.89 31.75
N ASN A 70 -4.30 21.11 30.52
CA ASN A 70 -4.23 20.17 29.43
C ASN A 70 -2.92 20.37 28.68
N TYR A 71 -2.01 19.42 28.83
CA TYR A 71 -0.77 19.37 28.11
C TYR A 71 -1.00 18.70 26.76
N THR A 72 -0.81 19.47 25.70
CA THR A 72 -1.24 19.12 24.35
C THR A 72 -0.05 19.10 23.40
N ALA A 73 0.05 18.07 22.58
CA ALA A 73 0.95 18.00 21.45
C ALA A 73 0.17 18.21 20.15
N HIS A 74 0.74 18.97 19.22
CA HIS A 74 0.25 19.12 17.86
C HIS A 74 1.25 18.51 16.89
N ARG A 75 0.80 17.66 15.97
CA ARG A 75 1.67 17.03 14.99
C ARG A 75 2.09 18.06 13.92
N THR A 76 3.40 18.20 13.70
CA THR A 76 3.93 19.07 12.64
C THR A 76 3.91 18.35 11.28
N ALA A 77 4.15 19.09 10.20
CA ALA A 77 4.36 18.51 8.87
C ALA A 77 5.76 17.89 8.69
N ALA A 78 6.60 17.86 9.74
CA ALA A 78 7.94 17.32 9.64
C ALA A 78 7.91 15.82 9.30
N PRO A 79 8.63 15.39 8.24
CA PRO A 79 8.66 14.01 7.81
C PRO A 79 9.34 13.15 8.88
N THR A 80 8.60 12.20 9.46
CA THR A 80 9.17 11.13 10.29
C THR A 80 9.71 10.03 9.38
N ALA A 81 10.80 9.37 9.76
CA ALA A 81 11.28 8.16 9.08
C ALA A 81 10.21 7.03 9.02
N LEU A 82 9.25 7.06 9.97
CA LEU A 82 8.09 6.17 10.05
C LEU A 82 6.96 6.53 9.08
N THR A 83 6.97 7.74 8.49
CA THR A 83 5.98 8.19 7.51
C THR A 83 6.57 8.11 6.10
N ARG A 84 7.33 7.06 5.81
CA ARG A 84 7.21 6.52 4.46
C ARG A 84 5.86 5.83 4.46
N PRO A 85 4.81 6.33 3.79
CA PRO A 85 3.66 5.49 3.56
C PRO A 85 4.22 4.23 2.93
N VAL A 86 4.19 3.12 3.68
CA VAL A 86 4.34 1.81 3.11
C VAL A 86 3.12 1.71 2.23
N ARG A 87 3.26 2.18 0.98
CA ARG A 87 2.45 1.65 -0.10
C ARG A 87 2.62 0.17 0.09
N ALA A 88 1.53 -0.52 0.40
CA ALA A 88 1.51 -1.96 0.29
C ALA A 88 1.94 -2.25 -1.14
N THR A 89 3.24 -2.44 -1.35
CA THR A 89 3.74 -3.20 -2.46
C THR A 89 3.03 -4.52 -2.22
N LEU A 90 2.05 -4.82 -3.07
CA LEU A 90 1.53 -6.17 -3.19
C LEU A 90 2.77 -7.03 -3.37
N ALA A 91 3.26 -7.59 -2.27
CA ALA A 91 4.31 -8.57 -2.31
C ALA A 91 3.60 -9.77 -2.93
N LEU A 92 3.76 -9.91 -4.25
CA LEU A 92 3.53 -11.20 -4.88
C LEU A 92 4.35 -12.18 -4.04
N ALA A 93 3.68 -13.17 -3.45
CA ALA A 93 4.40 -14.37 -3.04
C ALA A 93 5.24 -14.79 -4.26
N PRO A 94 6.55 -15.05 -4.09
CA PRO A 94 7.33 -15.61 -5.17
C PRO A 94 6.62 -16.90 -5.60
N VAL A 95 6.04 -16.87 -6.79
CA VAL A 95 5.54 -18.08 -7.42
C VAL A 95 6.80 -18.83 -7.77
N ASP A 96 7.07 -19.93 -7.06
CA ASP A 96 8.11 -20.88 -7.43
C ASP A 96 7.71 -21.48 -8.77
N LEU A 97 8.06 -20.78 -9.85
CA LEU A 97 7.88 -21.28 -11.20
C LEU A 97 8.82 -22.47 -11.35
N THR A 98 8.25 -23.65 -11.53
CA THR A 98 9.00 -24.82 -11.95
C THR A 98 9.69 -24.50 -13.28
N LEU A 99 10.85 -25.10 -13.55
CA LEU A 99 11.61 -24.88 -14.79
C LEU A 99 10.76 -25.08 -16.06
N ASP A 100 9.73 -25.93 -15.98
CA ASP A 100 8.76 -26.20 -17.05
C ASP A 100 7.79 -25.02 -17.29
N GLU A 101 7.37 -24.32 -16.23
CA GLU A 101 6.49 -23.14 -16.33
C GLU A 101 7.21 -21.93 -16.94
N ALA A 102 8.50 -21.78 -16.65
CA ALA A 102 9.33 -20.74 -17.28
C ALA A 102 9.46 -20.99 -18.79
N ALA A 103 9.77 -22.23 -19.20
CA ALA A 103 9.85 -22.62 -20.61
C ALA A 103 8.52 -22.42 -21.35
N THR A 104 7.40 -22.75 -20.69
CA THR A 104 6.05 -22.56 -21.24
C THR A 104 5.73 -21.07 -21.42
N THR A 105 6.12 -20.23 -20.46
CA THR A 105 5.95 -18.77 -20.53
C THR A 105 6.78 -18.16 -21.66
N ASP A 106 8.04 -18.58 -21.79
CA ASP A 106 8.95 -18.11 -22.84
C ASP A 106 8.49 -18.50 -24.26
N ALA A 107 7.80 -19.64 -24.40
CA ALA A 107 7.18 -20.04 -25.67
C ALA A 107 5.91 -19.24 -26.00
N LEU A 108 5.09 -18.90 -24.99
CA LEU A 108 3.78 -18.29 -25.19
C LEU A 108 3.84 -16.76 -25.31
N LEU A 109 4.69 -16.09 -24.53
CA LEU A 109 4.76 -14.63 -24.46
C LEU A 109 5.14 -13.95 -25.80
N PRO A 110 6.08 -14.48 -26.61
CA PRO A 110 6.41 -13.90 -27.93
C PRO A 110 5.22 -13.97 -28.90
N VAL A 111 4.45 -15.06 -28.86
CA VAL A 111 3.25 -15.23 -29.70
C VAL A 111 2.23 -14.16 -29.33
N LEU A 112 1.90 -14.03 -28.04
CA LEU A 112 0.96 -13.01 -27.54
C LEU A 112 1.43 -11.59 -27.87
N THR A 113 2.72 -11.31 -27.69
CA THR A 113 3.32 -10.00 -28.01
C THR A 113 3.17 -9.66 -29.48
N ARG A 114 3.39 -10.62 -30.39
CA ARG A 114 3.20 -10.40 -31.83
C ARG A 114 1.75 -10.04 -32.17
N PHE A 115 0.77 -10.72 -31.58
CA PHE A 115 -0.64 -10.39 -31.80
C PHE A 115 -1.02 -9.02 -31.21
N ALA A 116 -0.53 -8.72 -30.01
CA ALA A 116 -0.78 -7.45 -29.33
C ALA A 116 -0.15 -6.26 -30.07
N HIS A 117 1.08 -6.43 -30.58
CA HIS A 117 1.78 -5.42 -31.37
C HIS A 117 1.04 -5.08 -32.66
N HIS A 118 0.43 -6.07 -33.31
CA HIS A 118 -0.36 -5.86 -34.53
C HIS A 118 -1.85 -5.57 -34.27
N GLY A 119 -2.26 -5.39 -33.01
CA GLY A 119 -3.65 -5.14 -32.62
C GLY A 119 -4.62 -6.26 -33.01
N ARG A 120 -4.11 -7.44 -33.39
CA ARG A 120 -4.92 -8.54 -33.97
C ARG A 120 -5.86 -9.12 -32.93
N PRO A 121 -7.02 -9.68 -33.35
CA PRO A 121 -7.93 -10.38 -32.45
C PRO A 121 -7.20 -11.47 -31.66
N CYS A 122 -7.56 -11.62 -30.38
CA CYS A 122 -6.88 -12.56 -29.50
C CYS A 122 -7.08 -14.00 -30.01
N PRO A 123 -6.01 -14.76 -30.30
CA PRO A 123 -6.13 -16.14 -30.76
C PRO A 123 -6.82 -17.02 -29.72
N THR A 124 -7.44 -18.12 -30.14
CA THR A 124 -8.03 -19.14 -29.24
C THR A 124 -6.95 -20.04 -28.62
N ASP A 125 -7.27 -20.79 -27.57
CA ASP A 125 -6.28 -21.67 -26.91
C ASP A 125 -5.69 -22.71 -27.85
N ARG A 126 -6.52 -23.25 -28.76
CA ARG A 126 -6.07 -24.15 -29.82
C ARG A 126 -5.08 -23.48 -30.78
N GLN A 127 -5.33 -22.22 -31.14
CA GLN A 127 -4.45 -21.46 -32.03
C GLN A 127 -3.15 -21.06 -31.33
N LEU A 128 -3.19 -20.80 -30.02
CA LEU A 128 -2.01 -20.55 -29.20
C LEU A 128 -1.16 -21.81 -29.11
N ALA A 129 -1.76 -22.94 -28.73
CA ALA A 129 -1.10 -24.25 -28.63
C ALA A 129 -0.32 -24.61 -29.91
N VAL A 130 -0.96 -24.50 -31.07
CA VAL A 130 -0.32 -24.78 -32.37
C VAL A 130 0.84 -23.84 -32.67
N ARG A 131 0.77 -22.57 -32.26
CA ARG A 131 1.80 -21.55 -32.56
C ARG A 131 2.96 -21.56 -31.57
N SER A 132 2.73 -21.97 -30.33
CA SER A 132 3.74 -22.07 -29.28
C SER A 132 4.32 -23.49 -29.16
N GLY A 133 3.78 -24.48 -29.88
CA GLY A 133 4.20 -25.88 -29.77
C GLY A 133 3.84 -26.54 -28.44
N LEU A 134 2.82 -25.99 -27.74
CA LEU A 134 2.36 -26.46 -26.43
C LEU A 134 1.05 -27.23 -26.55
N THR A 135 0.69 -27.99 -25.53
CA THR A 135 -0.65 -28.57 -25.43
C THR A 135 -1.69 -27.50 -25.05
N VAL A 136 -2.97 -27.78 -25.28
CA VAL A 136 -4.06 -26.84 -24.96
C VAL A 136 -4.18 -26.66 -23.44
N GLU A 137 -3.91 -27.72 -22.68
CA GLU A 137 -3.87 -27.72 -21.22
C GLU A 137 -2.74 -26.82 -20.71
N GLN A 138 -1.52 -26.99 -21.22
CA GLN A 138 -0.36 -26.15 -20.87
C GLN A 138 -0.61 -24.67 -21.16
N VAL A 139 -1.27 -24.33 -22.28
CA VAL A 139 -1.63 -22.95 -22.60
C VAL A 139 -2.62 -22.37 -21.57
N ARG A 140 -3.61 -23.15 -21.15
CA ARG A 140 -4.59 -22.69 -20.15
C ARG A 140 -3.90 -22.42 -18.81
N ASP A 141 -3.09 -23.37 -18.36
CA ASP A 141 -2.39 -23.26 -17.08
C ASP A 141 -1.38 -22.12 -17.12
N ALA A 142 -0.63 -21.97 -18.23
CA ALA A 142 0.27 -20.84 -18.43
C ALA A 142 -0.45 -19.50 -18.42
N LEU A 143 -1.63 -19.37 -19.05
CA LEU A 143 -2.39 -18.11 -19.00
C LEU A 143 -2.84 -17.76 -17.57
N VAL A 144 -3.19 -18.77 -16.76
CA VAL A 144 -3.54 -18.58 -15.34
C VAL A 144 -2.30 -18.16 -14.56
N SER A 145 -1.19 -18.88 -14.69
CA SER A 145 0.08 -18.58 -14.01
C SER A 145 0.63 -17.21 -14.40
N MET A 146 0.60 -16.85 -15.69
CA MET A 146 1.03 -15.54 -16.19
C MET A 146 0.12 -14.39 -15.70
N THR A 147 -1.17 -14.65 -15.50
CA THR A 147 -2.10 -13.67 -14.90
C THR A 147 -1.81 -13.50 -13.42
N ALA A 148 -1.58 -14.60 -12.69
CA ALA A 148 -1.20 -14.57 -11.27
C ALA A 148 0.15 -13.88 -11.05
N ALA A 149 1.12 -14.12 -11.94
CA ALA A 149 2.43 -13.46 -11.96
C ALA A 149 2.39 -12.01 -12.49
N HIS A 150 1.20 -11.47 -12.82
CA HIS A 150 1.02 -10.11 -13.33
C HIS A 150 1.80 -9.79 -14.62
N LEU A 151 2.15 -10.80 -15.40
CA LEU A 151 2.78 -10.62 -16.72
C LEU A 151 1.76 -10.15 -17.76
N ILE A 152 0.53 -10.65 -17.64
CA ILE A 152 -0.58 -10.33 -18.52
C ILE A 152 -1.84 -10.03 -17.71
N ARG A 153 -2.79 -9.31 -18.33
CA ARG A 153 -4.16 -9.17 -17.85
C ARG A 153 -5.12 -9.68 -18.91
N VAL A 154 -6.02 -10.57 -18.52
CA VAL A 154 -7.06 -11.10 -19.39
C VAL A 154 -8.38 -10.39 -19.07
N GLN A 155 -8.98 -9.74 -20.06
CA GLN A 155 -10.28 -9.08 -19.98
C GLN A 155 -11.30 -9.82 -20.85
N LYS A 156 -12.53 -9.97 -20.35
CA LYS A 156 -13.66 -10.41 -21.16
C LYS A 156 -14.15 -9.24 -22.00
N VAL A 157 -14.32 -9.46 -23.30
CA VAL A 157 -14.78 -8.45 -24.26
C VAL A 157 -15.90 -9.04 -25.11
N ALA A 158 -16.69 -8.22 -25.79
CA ALA A 158 -17.63 -8.69 -26.79
C ALA A 158 -16.93 -9.48 -27.91
N ALA A 159 -17.71 -10.19 -28.72
CA ALA A 159 -17.25 -10.90 -29.92
C ALA A 159 -16.35 -9.99 -30.81
N PRO A 160 -15.38 -10.54 -31.55
CA PRO A 160 -15.31 -11.91 -32.06
C PRO A 160 -14.56 -12.93 -31.19
N THR A 161 -13.64 -12.50 -30.32
CA THR A 161 -12.75 -13.43 -29.59
C THR A 161 -13.11 -13.62 -28.12
N GLN A 162 -14.11 -12.87 -27.61
CA GLN A 162 -14.60 -12.90 -26.22
C GLN A 162 -13.56 -12.57 -25.14
N ARG A 163 -12.30 -12.40 -25.52
CA ARG A 163 -11.17 -12.11 -24.65
C ARG A 163 -10.18 -11.15 -25.29
N ARG A 164 -9.55 -10.36 -24.43
CA ARG A 164 -8.48 -9.41 -24.72
C ARG A 164 -7.37 -9.62 -23.70
N ILE A 165 -6.15 -9.71 -24.19
CA ILE A 165 -4.94 -9.85 -23.37
C ILE A 165 -4.16 -8.54 -23.44
N ILE A 166 -3.78 -8.02 -22.28
CA ILE A 166 -2.93 -6.84 -22.11
C ILE A 166 -1.60 -7.32 -21.53
N ILE A 167 -0.49 -6.99 -22.18
CA ILE A 167 0.85 -7.33 -21.69
C ILE A 167 1.29 -6.21 -20.76
N VAL A 168 1.47 -6.52 -19.47
CA VAL A 168 1.70 -5.49 -18.43
C VAL A 168 3.01 -4.75 -18.65
N ALA A 169 4.06 -5.47 -19.07
CA ALA A 169 5.39 -4.89 -19.29
C ALA A 169 5.44 -3.85 -20.41
N THR A 170 4.66 -4.03 -21.48
CA THR A 170 4.71 -3.17 -22.68
C THR A 170 3.45 -2.35 -22.90
N GLY A 171 2.37 -2.63 -22.18
CA GLY A 171 1.07 -2.02 -22.41
C GLY A 171 0.37 -2.46 -23.70
N HIS A 172 0.97 -3.35 -24.50
CA HIS A 172 0.37 -3.81 -25.75
C HIS A 172 -0.91 -4.62 -25.51
N ILE A 173 -1.87 -4.47 -26.42
CA ILE A 173 -3.23 -5.01 -26.26
C ILE A 173 -3.62 -5.79 -27.51
N THR A 174 -4.11 -7.02 -27.34
CA THR A 174 -4.74 -7.78 -28.44
C THR A 174 -6.16 -7.31 -28.68
N GLY A 175 -6.64 -7.31 -29.93
CA GLY A 175 -8.04 -7.04 -30.26
C GLY A 175 -8.44 -5.58 -30.08
N ILE A 176 -7.57 -4.67 -30.52
CA ILE A 176 -8.00 -3.31 -30.87
C ILE A 176 -8.74 -3.48 -32.20
N ALA A 177 -10.07 -3.51 -32.13
CA ALA A 177 -10.87 -3.23 -33.32
C ALA A 177 -10.54 -1.79 -33.72
N ALA A 178 -9.90 -1.62 -34.87
CA ALA A 178 -10.15 -0.44 -35.69
C ALA A 178 -11.57 -0.56 -36.25
#